data_AF-A0A9E1J5H3-F1
#
_entry.id   AF-A0A9E1J5H3-F1
#
_cell.length_a   1.000
_cell.length_b   1.000
_cell.length_c   1.000
_cell.angle_alpha   90.00
_cell.angle_beta   90.00
_cell.angle_gamma   90.00
#
_symmetry.space_group_name_H-M   'P 1'
#
loop_
_entity.id
_entity.type
_entity.pdbx_description
1 polymer ?
#
loop_
_entity_poly.entity_id
_entity_poly.type
_entity_poly.pdbx_seq_one_letter_code
_entity_poly.pdbx_strand_id
1 'polypeptide(L)'
;MEASLDRCPALVLNADYQPLSYYPLSLWSWQEVVKAVFLERVQVLSAYDRLVRSPGFAMELPSVVALKRYIQPAKYPAFTRFNLFLRDSFVCQYCGTRHDLTFDHVIPRNRG
;
A
#
# COMPACT_ATOMS: atom_id res chain seq x y z
N MET A 1 25.92 -9.32 5.60
CA MET A 1 24.87 -9.56 6.61
C MET A 1 23.54 -9.43 5.89
N GLU A 2 22.89 -10.54 5.58
CA GLU A 2 21.67 -10.55 4.76
C GLU A 2 20.55 -9.78 5.48
N ALA A 3 19.93 -8.82 4.79
CA ALA A 3 18.82 -8.06 5.37
C ALA A 3 17.62 -8.97 5.69
N SER A 4 16.87 -8.68 6.76
CA SER A 4 15.63 -9.43 7.04
C SER A 4 14.67 -9.36 5.84
N LEU A 5 13.98 -10.47 5.54
CA LEU A 5 12.94 -10.54 4.49
C LEU A 5 11.79 -9.55 4.77
N ASP A 6 11.58 -9.17 6.03
CA ASP A 6 10.55 -8.18 6.41
C ASP A 6 10.81 -6.79 5.83
N ARG A 7 12.02 -6.53 5.32
CA ARG A 7 12.38 -5.30 4.61
C ARG A 7 12.26 -5.42 3.09
N CYS A 8 11.62 -6.47 2.59
CA CYS A 8 11.39 -6.71 1.16
C CYS A 8 9.89 -6.71 0.83
N PRO A 9 9.15 -5.61 1.05
CA PRO A 9 7.76 -5.52 0.61
C PRO A 9 7.68 -5.57 -0.92
N ALA A 10 6.57 -6.05 -1.49
CA ALA A 10 6.36 -5.96 -2.93
C ALA A 10 5.36 -4.87 -3.28
N LEU A 11 5.62 -4.16 -4.37
CA LEU A 11 4.67 -3.23 -4.97
C LEU A 11 3.56 -4.00 -5.68
N VAL A 12 2.32 -3.63 -5.39
CA VAL A 12 1.13 -4.25 -5.97
C VAL A 12 0.47 -3.29 -6.93
N LEU A 13 0.42 -3.71 -8.18
CA LEU A 13 -0.24 -3.00 -9.27
C LEU A 13 -1.58 -3.67 -9.58
N ASN A 14 -2.47 -2.89 -10.16
CA ASN A 14 -3.71 -3.37 -10.71
C ASN A 14 -3.47 -4.13 -12.04
N ALA A 15 -4.51 -4.70 -12.63
CA ALA A 15 -4.42 -5.50 -13.86
C ALA A 15 -4.02 -4.69 -15.11
N ASP A 16 -4.16 -3.37 -15.05
CA ASP A 16 -3.71 -2.41 -16.06
C ASP A 16 -2.30 -1.86 -15.77
N TYR A 17 -1.57 -2.47 -14.83
CA TYR A 17 -0.24 -2.08 -14.39
C TYR A 17 -0.15 -0.68 -13.76
N GLN A 18 -1.29 -0.10 -13.37
CA GLN A 18 -1.33 1.13 -12.58
C GLN A 18 -1.30 0.83 -11.08
N PRO A 19 -0.73 1.72 -10.23
CA PRO A 19 -0.80 1.55 -8.78
C PRO A 19 -2.25 1.54 -8.28
N LEU A 20 -2.57 0.61 -7.37
CA LEU A 20 -3.90 0.57 -6.72
C LEU A 20 -4.15 1.81 -5.85
N SER A 21 -3.10 2.30 -5.19
CA SER A 21 -3.08 3.54 -4.42
C SER A 21 -1.78 4.28 -4.73
N TYR A 22 -1.89 5.59 -4.97
CA TYR A 22 -0.72 6.46 -5.18
C TYR A 22 -0.06 6.88 -3.86
N TYR A 23 -0.85 7.11 -2.81
CA TYR A 23 -0.33 7.45 -1.49
C TYR A 23 -1.25 6.95 -0.35
N PRO A 24 -0.76 6.08 0.54
CA PRO A 24 0.51 5.37 0.43
C PRO A 24 0.50 4.42 -0.77
N LEU A 25 1.68 4.09 -1.30
CA LEU A 25 1.79 3.05 -2.32
C LEU A 25 1.22 1.74 -1.78
N SER A 26 0.54 1.00 -2.63
CA SER A 26 0.03 -0.34 -2.30
C SER A 26 1.18 -1.33 -2.22
N LEU A 27 1.67 -1.54 -1.00
CA LEU A 27 2.72 -2.49 -0.68
C LEU A 27 2.11 -3.69 0.05
N TRP A 28 2.54 -4.89 -0.31
CA TRP A 28 2.25 -6.12 0.45
C TRP A 28 3.52 -6.64 1.10
N SER A 29 3.36 -7.32 2.23
CA SER A 29 4.44 -8.08 2.85
C SER A 29 4.90 -9.22 1.93
N TRP A 30 6.14 -9.66 2.08
CA TRP A 30 6.68 -10.74 1.27
C TRP A 30 5.85 -12.03 1.40
N GLN A 31 5.29 -12.31 2.58
CA GLN A 31 4.44 -13.46 2.84
C GLN A 31 3.11 -13.39 2.07
N GLU A 32 2.45 -12.24 2.06
CA GLU A 32 1.20 -12.02 1.32
C GLU A 32 1.41 -12.21 -0.19
N VAL A 33 2.55 -11.72 -0.69
CA VAL A 33 2.93 -11.81 -2.10
C VAL A 33 3.18 -13.25 -2.50
N VAL A 34 3.98 -13.99 -1.73
CA VAL A 34 4.22 -15.42 -1.96
C VAL A 34 2.90 -16.18 -1.96
N LYS A 35 2.04 -15.96 -0.96
CA LYS A 35 0.69 -16.55 -0.91
C LYS A 35 -0.13 -16.22 -2.17
N ALA A 36 -0.10 -14.98 -2.64
CA ALA A 36 -0.85 -14.56 -3.82
C ALA A 36 -0.32 -15.19 -5.12
N VAL A 37 0.99 -15.41 -5.21
CA VAL A 37 1.62 -16.15 -6.33
C VAL A 37 1.17 -17.60 -6.33
N PHE A 38 1.21 -18.29 -5.18
CA PHE A 38 0.76 -19.68 -5.05
C PHE A 38 -0.73 -19.86 -5.35
N LEU A 39 -1.56 -18.88 -5.00
CA LEU A 39 -2.99 -18.87 -5.34
C LEU A 39 -3.27 -18.42 -6.78
N GLU A 40 -2.21 -18.18 -7.57
CA GLU A 40 -2.28 -17.71 -8.95
C GLU A 40 -3.09 -16.43 -9.15
N ARG A 41 -3.15 -15.56 -8.13
CA ARG A 41 -3.97 -14.32 -8.15
C ARG A 41 -3.23 -13.14 -8.77
N VAL A 42 -1.91 -13.25 -8.89
CA VAL A 42 -1.03 -12.19 -9.38
C VAL A 42 -0.08 -12.70 -10.46
N GLN A 43 0.42 -11.78 -11.26
CA GLN A 43 1.55 -11.96 -12.16
C GLN A 43 2.78 -11.31 -11.54
N VAL A 44 3.92 -12.02 -11.53
CA VAL A 44 5.20 -11.46 -11.08
C VAL A 44 5.81 -10.67 -12.23
N LEU A 45 6.19 -9.41 -11.97
CA LEU A 45 6.78 -8.51 -12.96
C LEU A 45 8.27 -8.27 -12.70
N SER A 46 8.65 -8.27 -11.44
CA SER A 46 10.04 -8.14 -11.00
C SER A 46 10.24 -8.89 -9.70
N ALA A 47 11.48 -9.30 -9.46
CA ALA A 47 11.90 -10.00 -8.26
C ALA A 47 13.11 -9.30 -7.63
N TYR A 48 13.28 -9.52 -6.33
CA TYR A 48 14.53 -9.25 -5.64
C TYR A 48 15.55 -10.33 -6.02
N ASP A 49 16.84 -10.00 -5.93
CA ASP A 49 17.94 -10.98 -6.01
C ASP A 49 18.04 -11.80 -4.72
N ARG A 50 16.95 -12.48 -4.37
CA ARG A 50 16.79 -13.30 -3.16
C ARG A 50 15.93 -14.51 -3.47
N LEU A 51 16.31 -15.66 -2.92
CA LEU A 51 15.57 -16.91 -3.05
C LEU A 51 14.84 -17.25 -1.76
N VAL A 52 13.54 -17.48 -1.85
CA VAL A 52 12.74 -18.08 -0.78
C VAL A 52 12.65 -19.59 -1.04
N ARG A 53 12.89 -20.39 0.00
CA ARG A 53 12.96 -21.85 -0.12
C ARG A 53 12.05 -22.54 0.88
N SER A 54 11.50 -23.66 0.45
CA SER A 54 10.96 -24.72 1.30
C SER A 54 11.76 -26.01 1.02
N PRO A 55 11.57 -27.10 1.79
CA PRO A 55 12.32 -28.34 1.58
C PRO A 55 12.24 -28.92 0.16
N GLY A 56 11.16 -28.65 -0.58
CA GLY A 56 10.96 -29.16 -1.96
C GLY A 56 10.73 -28.09 -3.01
N PHE A 57 10.90 -26.80 -2.69
CA PHE A 57 10.57 -25.71 -3.60
C PHE A 57 11.49 -24.51 -3.39
N ALA A 58 11.83 -23.81 -4.46
CA ALA A 58 12.55 -22.56 -4.41
C ALA A 58 11.95 -21.58 -5.43
N MET A 59 11.84 -20.32 -5.04
CA MET A 59 11.42 -19.24 -5.92
C MET A 59 12.18 -17.96 -5.63
N GLU A 60 12.34 -17.12 -6.65
CA GLU A 60 12.80 -15.75 -6.45
C GLU A 60 11.73 -14.95 -5.70
N LEU A 61 12.16 -14.08 -4.80
CA LEU A 61 11.25 -13.27 -4.00
C LEU A 61 10.65 -12.15 -4.86
N PRO A 62 9.34 -12.10 -5.10
CA PRO A 62 8.77 -11.07 -5.96
C PRO A 62 8.87 -9.68 -5.32
N SER A 63 9.24 -8.68 -6.12
CA SER A 63 9.36 -7.27 -5.71
C SER A 63 8.27 -6.39 -6.30
N VAL A 64 7.74 -6.77 -7.47
CA VAL A 64 6.61 -6.10 -8.12
C VAL A 64 5.67 -7.14 -8.69
N VAL A 65 4.39 -7.02 -8.36
CA VAL A 65 3.33 -7.91 -8.84
C VAL A 65 2.15 -7.12 -9.39
N ALA A 66 1.48 -7.65 -10.41
CA ALA A 66 0.20 -7.13 -10.90
C ALA A 66 -0.92 -8.11 -10.60
N LEU A 67 -2.08 -7.59 -10.19
CA LEU A 67 -3.28 -8.39 -10.01
C LEU A 67 -3.76 -8.94 -11.36
N LYS A 68 -4.18 -10.21 -11.42
CA LYS A 68 -4.80 -10.76 -12.64
C LYS A 68 -6.22 -10.23 -12.89
N ARG A 69 -6.92 -9.86 -11.81
CA ARG A 69 -8.27 -9.30 -11.87
C ARG A 69 -8.20 -7.80 -11.66
N TYR A 70 -8.82 -7.06 -12.58
CA TYR A 70 -8.96 -5.62 -12.46
C TYR A 70 -9.81 -5.22 -11.25
N ILE A 71 -9.28 -4.32 -10.43
CA ILE A 71 -10.00 -3.67 -9.33
C ILE A 71 -10.35 -2.27 -9.80
N GLN A 72 -11.64 -1.93 -9.80
CA GLN A 72 -12.11 -0.57 -10.09
C GLN A 72 -11.68 0.37 -8.95
N PRO A 73 -10.86 1.41 -9.21
CA PRO A 73 -10.53 2.40 -8.18
C PRO A 73 -11.77 3.17 -7.74
N ALA A 74 -11.81 3.57 -6.46
CA ALA A 74 -12.87 4.42 -5.96
C ALA A 74 -12.82 5.80 -6.64
N LYS A 75 -13.97 6.30 -7.11
CA LYS A 75 -14.07 7.62 -7.74
C LYS A 75 -13.74 8.78 -6.78
N TYR A 76 -14.00 8.58 -5.49
CA TYR A 76 -13.77 9.57 -4.45
C TYR A 76 -12.87 8.98 -3.37
N PRO A 77 -11.89 9.75 -2.86
CA PRO A 77 -11.06 9.29 -1.76
C PRO A 77 -11.93 9.04 -0.52
N ALA A 78 -11.64 7.96 0.20
CA ALA A 78 -12.32 7.67 1.45
C ALA A 78 -12.07 8.81 2.45
N PHE A 79 -13.10 9.25 3.16
CA PHE A 79 -12.94 10.24 4.22
C PHE A 79 -12.34 9.56 5.45
N THR A 80 -11.02 9.62 5.57
CA THR A 80 -10.24 9.09 6.69
C THR A 80 -9.36 10.19 7.28
N ARG A 81 -8.97 10.06 8.54
CA ARG A 81 -8.03 11.00 9.19
C ARG A 81 -6.74 11.16 8.39
N PHE A 82 -6.21 10.06 7.84
CA PHE A 82 -5.03 10.08 6.99
C PHE A 82 -5.25 10.90 5.71
N ASN A 83 -6.35 10.68 4.99
CA ASN A 83 -6.62 11.41 3.74
C ASN A 83 -6.91 12.91 3.99
N LEU A 84 -7.54 13.24 5.12
CA LEU A 84 -7.71 14.64 5.54
C LEU A 84 -6.35 15.29 5.80
N PHE A 85 -5.47 14.61 6.54
CA PHE A 85 -4.12 15.11 6.80
C PHE A 85 -3.28 15.19 5.53
N LEU A 86 -3.43 14.25 4.61
CA LEU A 86 -2.76 14.27 3.31
C LEU A 86 -3.18 15.49 2.48
N ARG A 87 -4.48 15.79 2.42
CA ARG A 87 -5.00 17.02 1.79
C ARG A 87 -4.35 18.27 2.39
N ASP A 88 -4.21 18.27 3.71
CA ASP A 88 -3.67 19.37 4.50
C ASP A 88 -2.12 19.35 4.57
N SER A 89 -1.46 18.51 3.78
CA SER A 89 0.01 18.33 3.75
C SER A 89 0.64 18.01 5.12
N PHE A 90 -0.13 17.37 6.01
CA PHE A 90 0.22 17.12 7.41
C PHE A 90 0.59 18.41 8.15
N VAL A 91 -0.13 19.50 7.88
CA VAL A 91 0.04 20.82 8.49
C VAL A 91 -1.30 21.31 9.06
N CYS A 92 -1.28 21.85 10.27
CA CYS A 92 -2.43 22.50 10.88
C CYS A 92 -2.89 23.68 10.03
N GLN A 93 -4.14 23.66 9.58
CA GLN A 93 -4.71 24.69 8.70
C GLN A 93 -4.94 26.05 9.39
N TYR A 94 -4.80 26.12 10.71
CA TYR A 94 -4.94 27.37 11.47
C TYR A 94 -3.60 28.03 11.80
N CYS A 95 -2.64 27.25 12.33
CA CYS A 95 -1.38 27.80 12.86
C CYS A 95 -0.11 27.28 12.18
N GLY A 96 -0.21 26.33 11.25
CA GLY A 96 0.94 25.82 10.49
C GLY A 96 1.81 24.78 11.21
N THR A 97 1.50 24.38 12.45
CA THR A 97 2.25 23.30 13.14
C THR A 97 2.09 21.96 12.42
N ARG A 98 3.08 21.07 12.58
CA ARG A 98 3.07 19.69 12.04
C ARG A 98 2.87 18.63 13.13
N HIS A 99 2.82 19.03 14.39
CA HIS A 99 2.75 18.14 15.55
C HIS A 99 1.33 18.16 16.15
N ASP A 100 0.95 17.05 16.78
CA ASP A 100 -0.31 16.91 17.54
C ASP A 100 -1.57 17.35 16.77
N LEU A 101 -1.63 17.02 15.49
CA LEU A 101 -2.74 17.39 14.61
C LEU A 101 -4.04 16.70 15.05
N THR A 102 -5.08 17.48 15.29
CA THR A 102 -6.45 17.01 15.49
C THR A 102 -7.29 17.25 14.24
N PHE A 103 -8.45 16.60 14.16
CA PHE A 103 -9.47 16.94 13.17
C PHE A 103 -10.75 17.27 13.95
N ASP A 104 -11.44 18.32 13.54
CA ASP A 104 -12.66 18.77 14.19
C ASP A 104 -13.66 19.29 13.14
N HIS A 105 -14.89 19.50 13.57
CA HIS A 105 -15.95 20.08 12.76
C HIS A 105 -15.80 21.60 12.74
N VAL A 106 -15.54 22.15 11.56
CA VAL A 106 -15.53 23.61 11.35
C VAL A 106 -16.91 24.22 11.63
N ILE A 107 -17.98 23.50 11.26
CA ILE A 107 -19.36 23.82 11.63
C ILE A 107 -19.77 22.89 12.76
N PRO A 108 -20.01 23.40 13.99
CA PRO A 108 -20.37 22.57 15.13
C PRO A 108 -21.60 21.71 14.87
N ARG A 109 -21.53 20.41 15.18
CA ARG A 109 -22.66 19.47 15.04
C ARG A 109 -23.87 19.80 15.91
N ASN A 110 -23.71 20.62 16.95
CA ASN A 110 -24.82 21.01 17.84
C ASN A 110 -25.62 22.22 17.34
N ARG A 111 -25.21 22.83 16.22
CA ARG A 111 -25.90 23.97 15.58
C ARG A 111 -26.54 23.59 14.23
N GLY A 112 -26.72 22.29 14.00
CA GLY A 112 -27.35 21.71 12.80
C GLY A 112 -27.73 20.26 13.01
#